data_AF-A0A1K1R6C7-F1
#
_entry.id   AF-A0A1K1R6C7-F1
#
_cell.length_a   1.000
_cell.length_b   1.000
_cell.length_c   1.000
_cell.angle_alpha   90.00
_cell.angle_beta   90.00
_cell.angle_gamma   90.00
#
_symmetry.space_group_name_H-M   'P 1'
#
loop_
_entity.id
_entity.type
_entity.pdbx_description
1 polymer ?
#
loop_
_entity_poly.entity_id
_entity_poly.type
_entity_poly.pdbx_seq_one_letter_code
_entity_poly.pdbx_strand_id
1 'polypeptide(L)'
;MQTSANFRDIRIDLGREFAEARQIHTDPDINAVLTRLTHQRGVRKGQSPPQAISTIHKSKGLETRRALLVPRDANNLVANEKNRCLLYVALSRACEHLTLVVPRSNPSPLLKL
;
A
#
# COMPACT_ATOMS: atom_id res chain seq x y z
N MET A 1 -22.51 12.05 16.71
CA MET A 1 -21.29 12.79 16.33
C MET A 1 -21.70 14.25 16.20
N GLN A 2 -21.18 15.14 17.02
CA GLN A 2 -21.34 16.58 16.81
C GLN A 2 -20.42 16.99 15.67
N THR A 3 -20.97 17.15 14.48
CA THR A 3 -20.25 17.60 13.30
C THR A 3 -20.14 19.12 13.42
N SER A 4 -18.96 19.66 13.75
CA SER A 4 -18.75 21.10 13.73
C SER A 4 -18.90 21.61 12.29
N ALA A 5 -19.45 22.81 12.11
CA ALA A 5 -19.64 23.40 10.77
C ALA A 5 -18.33 23.50 9.97
N ASN A 6 -17.20 23.59 10.67
CA ASN A 6 -15.86 23.71 10.09
C ASN A 6 -15.35 22.43 9.42
N PHE A 7 -16.02 21.29 9.61
CA PHE A 7 -15.60 20.00 9.07
C PHE A 7 -16.59 19.41 8.06
N ARG A 8 -17.56 20.19 7.57
CA ARG A 8 -18.60 19.70 6.65
C ARG A 8 -18.03 19.13 5.34
N ASP A 9 -16.91 19.68 4.87
CA ASP A 9 -16.32 19.36 3.58
C ASP A 9 -15.21 18.30 3.68
N ILE A 10 -14.96 17.76 4.89
CA ILE A 10 -13.98 16.68 5.07
C ILE A 10 -14.56 15.36 4.54
N ARG A 11 -13.79 14.73 3.64
CA ARG A 11 -14.06 13.37 3.15
C ARG A 11 -13.13 12.39 3.85
N ILE A 12 -13.68 11.27 4.32
CA ILE A 12 -12.91 10.18 4.94
C ILE A 12 -13.09 8.94 4.08
N ASP A 13 -12.08 8.62 3.26
CA ASP A 13 -12.12 7.47 2.35
C ASP A 13 -11.95 6.13 3.08
N LEU A 14 -11.27 6.14 4.23
CA LEU A 14 -10.99 4.98 5.07
C LEU A 14 -11.74 5.06 6.40
N GLY A 15 -13.07 5.15 6.33
CA GLY A 15 -13.94 5.37 7.49
C GLY A 15 -13.81 4.30 8.59
N ARG A 16 -13.50 3.05 8.19
CA ARG A 16 -13.26 1.94 9.12
C ARG A 16 -11.97 2.16 9.91
N GLU A 17 -10.87 2.38 9.22
CA GLU A 17 -9.55 2.62 9.81
C GLU A 17 -9.59 3.85 10.71
N PHE A 18 -10.34 4.88 10.32
CA PHE A 18 -10.61 6.04 11.16
C PHE A 18 -11.35 5.66 12.45
N ALA A 19 -12.40 4.84 12.36
CA ALA A 19 -13.12 4.36 13.54
C ALA A 19 -12.26 3.47 14.45
N GLU A 20 -11.41 2.61 13.88
CA GLU A 20 -10.44 1.79 14.61
C GLU A 20 -9.38 2.66 15.30
N ALA A 21 -8.86 3.69 14.63
CA ALA A 21 -7.88 4.62 15.18
C ALA A 21 -8.43 5.39 16.40
N ARG A 22 -9.73 5.72 16.39
CA ARG A 22 -10.40 6.32 17.56
C ARG A 22 -10.39 5.40 18.79
N GLN A 23 -10.22 4.09 18.62
CA GLN A 23 -10.14 3.14 19.74
C GLN A 23 -8.75 3.08 20.39
N ILE A 24 -7.72 3.70 19.81
CA ILE A 24 -6.35 3.67 20.36
C ILE A 24 -6.32 4.20 21.80
N HIS A 25 -7.16 5.17 22.14
CA HIS A 25 -7.24 5.75 23.50
C HIS A 25 -8.19 5.01 24.45
N THR A 26 -8.81 3.89 24.03
CA THR A 26 -9.80 3.19 24.85
C THR A 26 -9.20 2.33 25.95
N ASP A 27 -7.89 2.08 25.90
CA ASP A 27 -7.17 1.28 26.90
C ASP A 27 -5.86 2.00 27.26
N PRO A 28 -5.44 2.01 28.55
CA PRO A 28 -4.14 2.53 28.94
C PRO A 28 -2.95 1.76 28.35
N ASP A 29 -3.11 0.47 28.03
CA ASP A 29 -2.09 -0.32 27.32
C ASP A 29 -2.34 -0.34 25.81
N ILE A 30 -1.52 0.40 25.08
CA ILE A 30 -1.55 0.45 23.62
C ILE A 30 -1.34 -0.93 22.98
N ASN A 31 -0.58 -1.82 23.61
CA ASN A 31 -0.30 -3.15 23.05
C ASN A 31 -1.56 -4.02 23.06
N ALA A 32 -2.38 -3.94 24.10
CA ALA A 32 -3.67 -4.61 24.17
C ALA A 32 -4.60 -4.16 23.02
N VAL A 33 -4.64 -2.85 22.75
CA VAL A 33 -5.44 -2.30 21.64
C VAL A 33 -4.92 -2.77 20.28
N LEU A 34 -3.61 -2.68 20.04
CA LEU A 34 -3.01 -3.08 18.77
C LEU A 34 -3.17 -4.59 18.50
N THR A 35 -3.08 -5.41 19.55
CA THR A 35 -3.29 -6.86 19.46
C THR A 35 -4.74 -7.17 19.06
N ARG A 36 -5.70 -6.51 19.72
CA ARG A 36 -7.13 -6.63 19.39
C ARG A 36 -7.43 -6.19 17.95
N LEU A 37 -6.91 -5.05 17.51
CA LEU A 37 -7.10 -4.56 16.14
C LEU A 37 -6.48 -5.51 15.11
N THR A 38 -5.29 -6.04 15.40
CA THR A 38 -4.62 -7.02 14.52
C THR A 38 -5.45 -8.29 14.40
N HIS A 39 -5.99 -8.81 15.51
CA HIS A 39 -6.87 -9.98 15.49
C HIS A 39 -8.14 -9.73 14.67
N GLN A 40 -8.81 -8.59 14.88
CA GLN A 40 -10.01 -8.20 14.12
C GLN A 40 -9.74 -8.06 12.62
N ARG A 41 -8.56 -7.55 12.24
CA ARG A 41 -8.10 -7.46 10.85
C ARG A 41 -7.73 -8.83 10.26
N GLY A 42 -7.24 -9.76 11.06
CA GLY A 42 -6.91 -11.13 10.61
C GLY A 42 -8.15 -12.00 10.38
N VAL A 43 -9.18 -11.88 11.23
CA VAL A 43 -10.43 -12.64 11.10
C VAL A 43 -11.26 -12.15 9.91
N ARG A 44 -11.24 -10.85 9.64
CA ARG A 44 -11.91 -10.29 8.46
C ARG A 44 -10.96 -10.44 7.28
N LYS A 45 -11.32 -11.27 6.29
CA LYS A 45 -10.62 -11.33 4.99
C LYS A 45 -10.70 -9.95 4.32
N GLY A 46 -9.79 -9.05 4.68
CA GLY A 46 -9.77 -7.68 4.21
C GLY A 46 -9.45 -7.71 2.74
N GLN A 47 -10.43 -7.42 1.89
CA GLN A 47 -10.11 -6.96 0.55
C GLN A 47 -9.23 -5.72 0.71
N SER A 48 -8.06 -5.72 0.09
CA SER A 48 -7.25 -4.51 -0.01
C SER A 48 -8.14 -3.38 -0.56
N PRO A 49 -7.92 -2.13 -0.11
CA PRO A 49 -8.66 -1.00 -0.65
C PRO A 49 -8.62 -1.03 -2.19
N PRO A 50 -9.68 -0.60 -2.89
CA PRO A 50 -9.75 -0.65 -4.36
C PRO A 50 -8.56 0.02 -5.03
N GLN A 51 -7.96 1.01 -4.36
CA GLN A 51 -6.72 1.66 -4.73
C GLN A 51 -5.84 1.77 -3.49
N ALA A 52 -4.62 1.25 -3.57
CA ALA A 52 -3.66 1.31 -2.48
C ALA A 52 -2.26 1.52 -3.04
N ILE A 53 -1.42 2.23 -2.27
CA ILE A 53 0.00 2.40 -2.55
C ILE A 53 0.76 1.57 -1.53
N SER A 54 1.70 0.76 -2.01
CA SER A 54 2.56 -0.04 -1.14
C SER A 54 3.96 -0.14 -1.71
N THR A 55 4.90 -0.57 -0.87
CA THR A 55 6.19 -1.04 -1.37
C THR A 55 6.02 -2.38 -2.09
N ILE A 56 6.98 -2.74 -2.95
CA ILE A 56 6.98 -4.03 -3.65
C ILE A 56 6.95 -5.20 -2.66
N HIS A 57 7.69 -5.10 -1.54
CA HIS A 57 7.71 -6.12 -0.50
C HIS A 57 6.32 -6.37 0.10
N LYS A 58 5.55 -5.31 0.36
CA LYS A 58 4.19 -5.41 0.91
C LYS A 58 3.17 -5.95 -0.09
N SER A 59 3.47 -5.87 -1.39
CA SER A 59 2.64 -6.48 -2.45
C SER A 59 2.90 -7.97 -2.64
N LYS A 60 3.93 -8.56 -2.03
CA LYS A 60 4.29 -9.96 -2.26
C LYS A 60 3.14 -10.90 -1.86
N GLY A 61 2.70 -11.74 -2.80
CA GLY A 61 1.58 -12.67 -2.59
C GLY A 61 0.19 -12.04 -2.75
N LEU A 62 0.12 -10.77 -3.15
CA LEU A 62 -1.12 -10.11 -3.55
C LEU A 62 -1.21 -10.04 -5.08
N GLU A 63 -2.44 -10.02 -5.58
CA GLU A 63 -2.75 -9.89 -6.99
C GLU A 63 -3.82 -8.81 -7.18
N THR A 64 -3.71 -8.07 -8.29
CA THR A 64 -4.68 -7.04 -8.67
C THR A 64 -4.87 -7.04 -10.18
N ARG A 65 -6.07 -6.68 -10.65
CA ARG A 65 -6.34 -6.55 -12.09
C ARG A 65 -5.38 -5.57 -12.76
N ARG A 66 -5.11 -4.44 -12.10
CA ARG A 66 -4.29 -3.35 -12.64
C ARG A 66 -3.22 -2.95 -11.62
N ALA A 67 -1.96 -2.95 -12.03
CA ALA A 67 -0.86 -2.48 -11.21
C ALA A 67 -0.10 -1.33 -11.89
N LEU A 68 0.31 -0.35 -11.08
CA LEU A 68 1.19 0.74 -11.47
C LEU A 68 2.51 0.59 -10.72
N LEU A 69 3.61 0.45 -11.46
CA LEU A 69 4.95 0.42 -10.88
C LEU A 69 5.66 1.74 -11.16
N VAL A 70 6.05 2.43 -10.08
CA VAL A 70 6.71 3.75 -10.12
C VAL A 70 8.11 3.65 -9.49
N PRO A 71 9.13 3.19 -10.24
CA PRO A 71 10.52 3.32 -9.81
C PRO A 71 10.91 4.79 -9.68
N ARG A 72 11.62 5.13 -8.61
CA ARG A 72 12.12 6.50 -8.39
C ARG A 72 13.23 6.87 -9.39
N ASP A 73 14.23 6.03 -9.51
CA ASP A 73 15.44 6.22 -10.32
C ASP A 73 16.30 4.94 -10.38
N ALA A 74 17.45 5.01 -11.05
CA ALA A 74 18.44 3.93 -11.13
C ALA A 74 19.01 3.47 -9.78
N ASN A 75 19.00 4.32 -8.75
CA ASN A 75 19.51 3.96 -7.42
C ASN A 75 18.51 3.09 -6.64
N ASN A 76 17.21 3.19 -6.94
CA ASN A 76 16.19 2.36 -6.31
C ASN A 76 16.12 0.94 -6.92
N LEU A 77 16.31 0.83 -8.24
CA LEU A 77 16.26 -0.42 -9.00
C LEU A 77 17.58 -0.66 -9.76
N VAL A 78 18.68 -0.67 -9.01
CA VAL A 78 20.04 -0.98 -9.52
C VAL A 78 20.06 -2.36 -10.18
N ALA A 79 20.88 -2.54 -11.23
CA ALA A 79 21.07 -3.82 -11.90
C ALA A 79 21.87 -4.84 -11.06
N ASN A 80 21.21 -5.39 -10.04
CA ASN A 80 21.72 -6.51 -9.24
C ASN A 80 20.64 -7.59 -9.09
N GLU A 81 21.05 -8.78 -8.66
CA GLU A 81 20.16 -9.95 -8.61
C GLU A 81 18.98 -9.75 -7.65
N LYS A 82 19.21 -9.13 -6.49
CA LYS A 82 18.15 -8.81 -5.53
C LYS A 82 17.05 -7.95 -6.17
N ASN A 83 17.45 -6.91 -6.89
CA ASN A 83 16.53 -5.98 -7.53
C ASN A 83 15.85 -6.59 -8.77
N ARG A 84 16.49 -7.54 -9.46
CA ARG A 84 15.83 -8.35 -10.49
C ARG A 84 14.69 -9.18 -9.91
N CYS A 85 14.92 -9.86 -8.79
CA CYS A 85 13.88 -10.59 -8.07
C CYS A 85 12.76 -9.65 -7.58
N LEU A 86 13.13 -8.48 -7.07
CA LEU A 86 12.16 -7.48 -6.63
C LEU A 86 11.30 -6.96 -7.79
N LEU A 87 11.93 -6.67 -8.94
CA LEU A 87 11.22 -6.27 -10.15
C LEU A 87 10.27 -7.37 -10.60
N TYR A 88 10.71 -8.63 -10.66
CA TYR A 88 9.83 -9.77 -10.97
C TYR A 88 8.61 -9.83 -10.04
N VAL A 89 8.82 -9.66 -8.73
CA VAL A 89 7.71 -9.61 -7.75
C VAL A 89 6.74 -8.49 -8.07
N ALA A 90 7.22 -7.30 -8.46
CA ALA A 90 6.36 -6.17 -8.80
C ALA A 90 5.57 -6.40 -10.09
N LEU A 91 6.22 -6.93 -11.13
CA LEU A 91 5.59 -7.20 -12.43
C LEU A 91 4.50 -8.27 -12.31
N SER A 92 4.73 -9.30 -11.49
CA SER A 92 3.79 -10.41 -11.25
C SER A 92 2.61 -10.08 -10.33
N ARG A 93 2.34 -8.80 -10.03
CA ARG A 93 1.14 -8.38 -9.27
C ARG A 93 -0.04 -8.06 -10.16
N ALA A 94 0.20 -7.69 -11.42
CA ALA A 94 -0.85 -7.37 -12.37
C ALA A 94 -1.38 -8.64 -13.05
N CYS A 95 -2.69 -8.86 -12.96
CA CYS A 95 -3.37 -9.97 -13.65
C CYS A 95 -3.84 -9.59 -15.06
N GLU A 96 -4.13 -8.32 -15.33
CA GLU A 96 -4.66 -7.87 -16.62
C GLU A 96 -3.80 -6.77 -17.25
N HIS A 97 -3.50 -5.70 -16.50
CA HIS A 97 -2.78 -4.53 -17.01
C HIS A 97 -1.67 -4.09 -16.07
N LEU A 98 -0.48 -3.90 -16.62
CA LEU A 98 0.67 -3.32 -15.94
C LEU A 98 1.03 -1.99 -16.59
N THR A 99 1.15 -0.94 -15.78
CA THR A 99 1.69 0.36 -16.21
C THR A 99 3.03 0.60 -15.54
N LEU A 100 4.03 0.96 -16.33
CA LEU A 100 5.38 1.31 -15.87
C LEU A 100 5.60 2.81 -16.01
N VAL A 101 5.96 3.49 -14.91
CA VAL A 101 6.36 4.90 -14.95
C VAL A 101 7.87 4.96 -14.88
N VAL A 102 8.52 5.33 -15.97
CA VAL A 102 9.99 5.35 -16.04
C VAL A 102 10.53 6.79 -16.03
N PRO A 103 11.42 7.13 -15.10
CA PRO A 103 12.07 8.44 -15.05
C PRO A 103 12.86 8.72 -16.35
N ARG A 104 12.70 9.91 -16.93
CA ARG A 104 13.39 10.30 -18.17
C ARG A 104 14.89 10.52 -17.99
N SER A 105 15.31 11.07 -16.85
CA SER A 105 16.69 11.52 -16.62
C SER A 105 17.61 10.43 -16.06
N ASN A 106 17.07 9.50 -15.26
CA ASN A 106 17.85 8.44 -14.62
C ASN A 106 17.02 7.14 -14.50
N PRO A 107 16.64 6.52 -15.63
CA PRO A 107 15.85 5.29 -15.62
C PRO A 107 16.63 4.14 -15.01
N SER A 108 15.92 3.20 -14.40
CA SER A 108 16.53 1.97 -13.91
C SER A 108 17.14 1.15 -15.07
N PRO A 109 18.39 0.67 -14.96
CA PRO A 109 19.03 -0.15 -15.99
C PRO A 109 18.34 -1.51 -16.21
N LEU A 110 17.47 -1.94 -15.28
CA LEU A 110 16.65 -3.14 -15.42
C LEU A 110 15.45 -2.95 -16.38
N LEU A 111 15.12 -1.71 -16.75
CA LEU A 111 14.05 -1.38 -17.69
C LEU A 111 14.68 -0.86 -18.98
N LYS A 112 14.72 -1.71 -20.01
CA LYS A 112 15.11 -1.32 -21.38
C LYS A 112 13.83 -0.97 -22.14
N LEU A 113 13.58 0.32 -22.34
CA LEU A 113 12.44 0.85 -23.07
C LEU A 113 12.87 1.47 -24.39
#